data_AF-A0A7C4N992-F1
#
_entry.id   AF-A0A7C4N992-F1
#
_cell.length_a   1.000
_cell.length_b   1.000
_cell.length_c   1.000
_cell.angle_alpha   90.00
_cell.angle_beta   90.00
_cell.angle_gamma   90.00
#
_symmetry.space_group_name_H-M   'P 1'
#
loop_
_entity.id
_entity.type
_entity.pdbx_description
1 polymer ?
#
loop_
_entity_poly.entity_id
_entity_poly.type
_entity_poly.pdbx_seq_one_letter_code
_entity_poly.pdbx_strand_id
1 'polypeptide(L)'
;MSFNFSSQTTPASATNYASLLWTHTGTGTLFNANTLTPTYFPGPGETGTVTFTLTANGNGSCAAVNDQMVLTITPSPTVNAGSDAETCQGVSFNFSSQTTPASATNFASLLWTHTGTGTLFNANTLTPTYFPGPGETGTVTFTLTANGNGSWQPPARIAKVIISRSGDGLTDAQRVGDVHRLMCSQPGPDRFCFIVMARGNPLQLDFPNDTTTLDDELIEQLKLLPGVESVQVSLSL
;
A
#
# COMPACT_ATOMS: atom_id res chain seq x y z
N MET A 1 -0.52 2.78 -8.98
CA MET A 1 0.41 3.61 -8.19
C MET A 1 0.82 4.77 -9.04
N SER A 2 1.07 5.93 -8.43
CA SER A 2 1.54 7.11 -9.15
C SER A 2 2.62 7.83 -8.33
N PHE A 3 3.51 8.53 -9.02
CA PHE A 3 4.56 9.35 -8.42
C PHE A 3 4.22 10.82 -8.66
N ASN A 4 3.94 11.55 -7.58
CA ASN A 4 3.66 12.99 -7.64
C ASN A 4 4.95 13.78 -7.47
N PHE A 5 5.30 14.62 -8.44
CA PHE A 5 6.54 15.37 -8.43
C PHE A 5 6.60 16.43 -7.32
N SER A 6 5.45 16.79 -6.72
CA SER A 6 5.42 17.69 -5.56
C SER A 6 6.02 17.07 -4.29
N SER A 7 6.23 15.75 -4.22
CA SER A 7 6.83 15.08 -3.06
C SER A 7 8.36 15.01 -3.13
N GLN A 8 8.97 15.57 -4.17
CA GLN A 8 10.43 15.60 -4.34
C GLN A 8 11.09 16.47 -3.27
N THR A 9 12.24 16.02 -2.78
CA THR A 9 13.09 16.79 -1.84
C THR A 9 13.60 18.09 -2.46
N THR A 10 13.81 18.09 -3.77
CA THR A 10 14.15 19.26 -4.58
C THR A 10 13.09 19.42 -5.67
N PRO A 11 12.05 20.24 -5.46
CA PRO A 11 11.00 20.44 -6.45
C PRO A 11 11.53 21.05 -7.74
N ALA A 12 10.94 20.65 -8.87
CA ALA A 12 11.20 21.30 -10.15
C ALA A 12 10.83 22.78 -10.09
N SER A 13 11.63 23.62 -10.77
CA SER A 13 11.36 25.05 -10.88
C SER A 13 11.69 25.55 -12.29
N ALA A 14 10.97 26.58 -12.71
CA ALA A 14 11.22 27.28 -13.97
C ALA A 14 10.79 28.73 -13.83
N THR A 15 11.45 29.65 -14.52
CA THR A 15 11.08 31.07 -14.59
C THR A 15 11.20 31.57 -16.03
N ASN A 16 10.52 32.68 -16.35
CA ASN A 16 10.59 33.34 -17.66
C ASN A 16 10.29 32.43 -18.88
N TYR A 17 9.31 31.54 -18.73
CA TYR A 17 8.89 30.59 -19.77
C TYR A 17 7.48 30.91 -20.29
N ALA A 18 7.21 30.52 -21.53
CA ALA A 18 5.90 30.55 -22.18
C ALA A 18 5.12 29.24 -21.93
N SER A 19 5.81 28.10 -21.93
CA SER A 19 5.23 26.79 -21.69
C SER A 19 6.23 25.81 -21.09
N LEU A 20 5.70 24.79 -20.41
CA LEU A 20 6.44 23.66 -19.89
C LEU A 20 5.95 22.38 -20.55
N LEU A 21 6.85 21.42 -20.68
CA LEU A 21 6.51 20.06 -21.10
C LEU A 21 7.45 19.05 -20.46
N TRP A 22 6.87 18.05 -19.81
CA TRP A 22 7.55 16.87 -19.34
C TRP A 22 7.42 15.73 -20.36
N THR A 23 8.55 15.06 -20.64
CA THR A 23 8.61 13.81 -21.39
C THR A 23 9.35 12.75 -20.57
N HIS A 24 9.14 11.47 -20.87
CA HIS A 24 9.81 10.37 -20.15
C HIS A 24 10.21 9.21 -21.05
N THR A 25 11.14 8.40 -20.58
CA THR A 25 11.56 7.13 -21.21
C THR A 25 10.72 5.93 -20.79
N GLY A 26 9.87 6.11 -19.77
CA GLY A 26 9.05 5.03 -19.21
C GLY A 26 7.86 4.62 -20.08
N THR A 27 7.21 3.52 -19.71
CA THR A 27 6.05 2.95 -20.42
C THR A 27 4.70 3.46 -19.92
N GLY A 28 4.71 4.25 -18.84
CA GLY A 28 3.55 4.84 -18.21
C GLY A 28 3.03 6.11 -18.88
N THR A 29 2.27 6.91 -18.13
CA THR A 29 1.70 8.18 -18.58
C THR A 29 1.95 9.31 -17.59
N LEU A 30 2.00 10.55 -18.07
CA LEU A 30 2.04 11.76 -17.24
C LEU A 30 0.70 12.49 -17.27
N PHE A 31 0.17 12.77 -16.09
CA PHE A 31 -0.91 13.74 -15.91
C PHE A 31 -0.34 15.12 -15.59
N ASN A 32 -0.96 16.18 -16.15
CA ASN A 32 -0.50 17.56 -16.02
C ASN A 32 0.97 17.77 -16.41
N ALA A 33 1.42 17.12 -17.49
CA ALA A 33 2.79 17.18 -18.01
C ALA A 33 3.27 18.60 -18.38
N ASN A 34 2.39 19.60 -18.38
CA ASN A 34 2.69 21.00 -18.65
C ASN A 34 2.82 21.86 -17.37
N THR A 35 2.93 21.22 -16.21
CA THR A 35 3.10 21.88 -14.90
C THR A 35 4.44 21.52 -14.27
N LEU A 36 4.85 22.23 -13.21
CA LEU A 36 6.05 21.89 -12.43
C LEU A 36 5.85 20.65 -11.54
N THR A 37 4.61 20.27 -11.28
CA THR A 37 4.25 19.14 -10.40
C THR A 37 3.34 18.15 -11.14
N PRO A 38 3.82 17.50 -12.21
CA PRO A 38 3.05 16.46 -12.86
C PRO A 38 2.95 15.21 -11.96
N THR A 39 2.06 14.31 -12.33
CA THR A 39 1.93 13.00 -11.69
C THR A 39 2.21 11.92 -12.73
N TYR A 40 3.19 11.06 -12.47
CA TYR A 40 3.50 9.91 -13.32
C TYR A 40 2.77 8.66 -12.88
N PHE A 41 2.15 7.96 -13.81
CA PHE A 41 1.49 6.67 -13.61
C PHE A 41 2.30 5.60 -14.34
N PRO A 42 3.15 4.83 -13.64
CA PRO A 42 3.92 3.75 -14.26
C PRO A 42 3.07 2.75 -15.04
N GLY A 43 3.64 2.19 -16.10
CA GLY A 43 3.01 1.14 -16.87
C GLY A 43 2.87 -0.18 -16.07
N PRO A 44 1.98 -1.10 -16.48
CA PRO A 44 1.87 -2.40 -15.84
C PRO A 44 3.22 -3.15 -15.85
N GLY A 45 3.71 -3.53 -14.67
CA GLY A 45 4.98 -4.25 -14.51
C GLY A 45 6.25 -3.41 -14.77
N GLU A 46 6.13 -2.09 -14.89
CA GLU A 46 7.28 -1.22 -15.10
C GLU A 46 8.22 -1.24 -13.88
N THR A 47 9.51 -1.46 -14.14
CA THR A 47 10.58 -1.52 -13.13
C THR A 47 11.86 -0.92 -13.70
N GLY A 48 12.79 -0.52 -12.84
CA GLY A 48 14.06 0.09 -13.24
C GLY A 48 13.99 1.61 -13.29
N THR A 49 14.89 2.23 -14.04
CA THR A 49 15.06 3.70 -14.08
C THR A 49 14.24 4.33 -15.19
N VAL A 50 13.44 5.32 -14.84
CA VAL A 50 12.72 6.20 -15.78
C VAL A 50 13.35 7.59 -15.73
N THR A 51 13.82 8.08 -16.87
CA THR A 51 14.33 9.45 -17.00
C THR A 51 13.21 10.36 -17.45
N PHE A 52 12.96 11.43 -16.68
CA PHE A 52 12.05 12.50 -17.05
C PHE A 52 12.85 13.72 -17.48
N THR A 53 12.38 14.38 -18.55
CA THR A 53 12.97 15.61 -19.07
C THR A 53 11.92 16.71 -19.01
N LEU A 54 12.20 17.78 -18.26
CA LEU A 54 11.41 19.00 -18.26
C LEU A 54 11.99 19.95 -19.31
N THR A 55 11.18 20.34 -20.28
CA THR A 55 11.52 21.37 -21.27
C THR A 55 10.74 22.64 -20.95
N ALA A 56 11.44 23.76 -20.78
CA ALA A 56 10.85 25.09 -20.67
C ALA A 56 11.11 25.88 -21.96
N ASN A 57 10.02 26.26 -22.64
CA ASN A 57 10.12 27.11 -23.82
C ASN A 57 10.12 28.57 -23.38
N GLY A 58 11.15 29.33 -23.76
CA GLY A 58 11.27 30.73 -23.39
C GLY A 58 10.22 31.63 -24.06
N ASN A 59 10.00 32.82 -23.49
CA ASN A 59 9.15 33.83 -24.12
C ASN A 59 9.81 34.43 -25.38
N GLY A 60 9.01 34.71 -26.42
CA GLY A 60 9.48 35.35 -27.64
C GLY A 60 10.45 34.49 -28.44
N SER A 61 11.65 35.00 -28.70
CA SER A 61 12.70 34.33 -29.50
C SER A 61 13.69 33.50 -28.68
N CYS A 62 13.48 33.40 -27.36
CA CYS A 62 14.36 32.64 -26.48
C CYS A 62 14.29 31.14 -26.79
N ALA A 63 15.45 30.50 -26.94
CA ALA A 63 15.53 29.07 -27.16
C ALA A 63 14.98 28.27 -25.97
N ALA A 64 14.47 27.07 -26.23
CA ALA A 64 14.05 26.15 -25.19
C ALA A 64 15.27 25.63 -24.40
N VAL A 65 15.09 25.48 -23.09
CA VAL A 65 16.05 24.82 -22.20
C VAL A 65 15.40 23.60 -21.57
N ASN A 66 16.21 22.62 -21.17
CA ASN A 66 15.70 21.44 -20.50
C ASN A 66 16.58 21.03 -19.32
N ASP A 67 15.97 20.29 -18.41
CA ASP A 67 16.63 19.64 -17.28
C ASP A 67 16.05 18.24 -17.08
N GLN A 68 16.82 17.35 -16.45
CA GLN A 68 16.46 15.94 -16.29
C GLN A 68 16.45 15.50 -14.84
N MET A 69 15.55 14.56 -14.53
CA MET A 69 15.55 13.83 -13.28
C MET A 69 15.34 12.33 -13.54
N VAL A 70 15.78 11.50 -12.60
CA VAL A 70 15.67 10.04 -12.71
C VAL A 70 14.82 9.51 -11.57
N LEU A 71 13.76 8.77 -11.91
CA LEU A 71 12.93 8.02 -10.98
C LEU A 71 13.37 6.55 -11.04
N THR A 72 13.66 5.93 -9.90
CA THR A 72 13.92 4.49 -9.84
C THR A 72 12.67 3.77 -9.33
N ILE A 73 12.06 2.95 -10.18
CA ILE A 73 10.91 2.13 -9.85
C ILE A 73 11.41 0.77 -9.39
N THR A 74 11.38 0.54 -8.08
CA THR A 74 11.79 -0.74 -7.50
C THR A 74 10.71 -1.80 -7.72
N PRO A 75 11.06 -3.00 -8.18
CA PRO A 75 10.11 -4.09 -8.34
C PRO A 75 9.42 -4.46 -7.02
N SER A 76 8.17 -4.95 -7.11
CA SER A 76 7.46 -5.52 -5.97
C SER A 76 8.14 -6.80 -5.49
N PRO A 77 8.20 -7.06 -4.17
CA PRO A 77 8.53 -8.38 -3.67
C PRO A 77 7.57 -9.42 -4.24
N THR A 78 8.11 -10.57 -4.61
CA THR A 78 7.30 -11.77 -4.84
C THR A 78 7.71 -12.81 -3.82
N VAL A 79 6.75 -13.59 -3.32
CA VAL A 79 7.00 -14.56 -2.25
C VAL A 79 6.06 -15.75 -2.38
N ASN A 80 6.57 -16.94 -2.06
CA ASN A 80 5.84 -18.19 -2.00
C ASN A 80 6.35 -18.98 -0.79
N ALA A 81 5.43 -19.41 0.08
CA ALA A 81 5.73 -20.12 1.33
C ALA A 81 6.11 -21.60 1.12
N GLY A 82 6.11 -22.10 -0.12
CA GLY A 82 6.37 -23.50 -0.42
C GLY A 82 5.12 -24.37 -0.31
N SER A 83 5.31 -25.69 -0.36
CA SER A 83 4.21 -26.67 -0.23
C SER A 83 3.88 -26.97 1.23
N ASP A 84 2.62 -27.32 1.49
CA ASP A 84 2.21 -27.92 2.77
C ASP A 84 2.98 -29.23 3.03
N ALA A 85 3.10 -29.59 4.31
CA ALA A 85 3.81 -30.79 4.76
C ALA A 85 3.21 -31.37 6.05
N GLU A 86 3.54 -32.63 6.34
CA GLU A 86 3.18 -33.31 7.58
C GLU A 86 4.44 -33.79 8.32
N THR A 87 4.37 -33.85 9.65
CA THR A 87 5.44 -34.38 10.52
C THR A 87 4.82 -35.07 11.74
N CYS A 88 5.61 -35.93 12.40
CA CYS A 88 5.18 -36.53 13.66
C CYS A 88 5.26 -35.53 14.82
N GLN A 89 4.41 -35.71 15.83
CA GLN A 89 4.43 -34.90 17.05
C GLN A 89 5.83 -34.83 17.66
N GLY A 90 6.26 -33.61 18.04
CA GLY A 90 7.55 -33.37 18.67
C GLY A 90 8.77 -33.47 17.75
N VAL A 91 8.57 -33.82 16.47
CA VAL A 91 9.65 -33.84 15.48
C VAL A 91 9.82 -32.43 14.90
N SER A 92 11.03 -31.88 15.01
CA SER A 92 11.36 -30.60 14.39
C SER A 92 11.17 -30.65 12.87
N PHE A 93 10.58 -29.62 12.29
CA PHE A 93 10.33 -29.54 10.85
C PHE A 93 11.29 -28.53 10.20
N ASN A 94 12.12 -29.02 9.28
CA ASN A 94 13.03 -28.18 8.49
C ASN A 94 12.39 -27.87 7.13
N PHE A 95 12.20 -26.59 6.83
CA PHE A 95 11.49 -26.14 5.62
C PHE A 95 12.25 -26.49 4.33
N SER A 96 13.56 -26.73 4.39
CA SER A 96 14.31 -27.26 3.23
C SER A 96 13.86 -28.65 2.77
N SER A 97 13.07 -29.36 3.58
CA SER A 97 12.49 -30.67 3.23
C SER A 97 11.15 -30.61 2.48
N GLN A 98 10.57 -29.41 2.30
CA GLN A 98 9.33 -29.23 1.54
C GLN A 98 9.51 -29.69 0.08
N THR A 99 8.49 -30.35 -0.48
CA THR A 99 8.46 -30.78 -1.89
C THR A 99 8.63 -29.61 -2.84
N THR A 100 7.97 -28.49 -2.54
CA THR A 100 8.20 -27.20 -3.19
C THR A 100 8.84 -26.26 -2.17
N PRO A 101 10.11 -25.85 -2.36
CA PRO A 101 10.77 -24.93 -1.45
C PRO A 101 10.11 -23.55 -1.43
N ALA A 102 10.16 -22.88 -0.28
CA ALA A 102 9.83 -21.47 -0.20
C ALA A 102 10.75 -20.63 -1.09
N SER A 103 10.23 -19.56 -1.67
CA SER A 103 10.99 -18.66 -2.56
C SER A 103 10.55 -17.22 -2.38
N ALA A 104 11.48 -16.29 -2.62
CA ALA A 104 11.18 -14.86 -2.65
C ALA A 104 12.12 -14.13 -3.61
N THR A 105 11.66 -13.05 -4.22
CA THR A 105 12.49 -12.14 -5.03
C THR A 105 12.19 -10.68 -4.70
N ASN A 106 13.10 -9.76 -5.05
CA ASN A 106 12.94 -8.31 -4.89
C ASN A 106 12.62 -7.85 -3.45
N PHE A 107 13.17 -8.56 -2.46
CA PHE A 107 12.95 -8.29 -1.04
C PHE A 107 14.21 -7.75 -0.36
N ALA A 108 13.99 -6.90 0.65
CA ALA A 108 14.93 -6.43 1.64
C ALA A 108 15.06 -7.41 2.82
N SER A 109 13.91 -7.89 3.31
CA SER A 109 13.82 -8.73 4.49
C SER A 109 12.73 -9.78 4.35
N LEU A 110 12.94 -10.92 5.01
CA LEU A 110 11.94 -11.96 5.18
C LEU A 110 11.57 -12.08 6.66
N LEU A 111 10.33 -12.48 6.91
CA LEU A 111 9.89 -12.86 8.25
C LEU A 111 8.84 -13.97 8.14
N TRP A 112 9.07 -15.03 8.89
CA TRP A 112 8.09 -16.07 9.13
C TRP A 112 7.39 -15.85 10.47
N THR A 113 6.07 -15.98 10.48
CA THR A 113 5.25 -16.08 11.69
C THR A 113 4.46 -17.38 11.67
N HIS A 114 3.95 -17.80 12.84
CA HIS A 114 3.18 -19.03 12.95
C HIS A 114 2.10 -18.95 14.03
N THR A 115 1.07 -19.79 13.89
CA THR A 115 0.01 -19.95 14.89
C THR A 115 0.32 -20.98 15.97
N GLY A 116 1.42 -21.73 15.81
CA GLY A 116 1.83 -22.79 16.72
C GLY A 116 2.38 -22.29 18.06
N THR A 117 2.49 -23.20 19.02
CA THR A 117 2.99 -22.98 20.39
C THR A 117 4.50 -23.18 20.54
N GLY A 118 5.15 -23.66 19.48
CA GLY A 118 6.59 -23.92 19.41
C GLY A 118 7.44 -22.69 19.13
N THR A 119 8.67 -22.93 18.70
CA THR A 119 9.62 -21.88 18.33
C THR A 119 10.14 -22.06 16.90
N LEU A 120 10.37 -20.95 16.22
CA LEU A 120 10.89 -20.94 14.85
C LEU A 120 12.31 -20.36 14.82
N PHE A 121 13.29 -21.19 14.47
CA PHE A 121 14.68 -20.77 14.32
C PHE A 121 14.94 -20.30 12.88
N ASN A 122 15.79 -19.27 12.71
CA ASN A 122 16.10 -18.65 11.42
C ASN A 122 14.84 -18.15 10.66
N ALA A 123 13.88 -17.58 11.38
CA ALA A 123 12.61 -17.07 10.83
C ALA A 123 12.77 -15.95 9.77
N ASN A 124 13.97 -15.42 9.56
CA ASN A 124 14.28 -14.43 8.53
C ASN A 124 14.95 -15.04 7.28
N THR A 125 14.90 -16.36 7.14
CA THR A 125 15.45 -17.11 5.99
C THR A 125 14.35 -17.85 5.23
N LEU A 126 14.64 -18.33 4.01
CA LEU A 126 13.71 -19.18 3.26
C LEU A 126 13.62 -20.62 3.82
N THR A 127 14.54 -21.01 4.68
CA THR A 127 14.63 -22.37 5.23
C THR A 127 14.69 -22.34 6.75
N PRO A 128 13.65 -21.83 7.45
CA PRO A 128 13.61 -21.89 8.89
C PRO A 128 13.46 -23.34 9.39
N THR A 129 13.64 -23.54 10.68
CA THR A 129 13.36 -24.82 11.34
C THR A 129 12.41 -24.59 12.51
N TYR A 130 11.26 -25.26 12.47
CA TYR A 130 10.25 -25.20 13.52
C TYR A 130 10.47 -26.31 14.54
N PHE A 131 10.41 -25.96 15.83
CA PHE A 131 10.46 -26.88 16.95
C PHE A 131 9.09 -26.85 17.65
N PRO A 132 8.23 -27.87 17.43
CA PRO A 132 6.90 -27.92 18.03
C PRO A 132 6.90 -27.81 19.55
N GLY A 133 5.85 -27.21 20.10
CA GLY A 133 5.64 -27.14 21.55
C GLY A 133 5.38 -28.52 22.17
N PRO A 134 5.62 -28.72 23.48
CA PRO A 134 5.31 -29.97 24.15
C PRO A 134 3.82 -30.33 24.00
N GLY A 135 3.53 -31.52 23.48
CA GLY A 135 2.15 -31.97 23.30
C GLY A 135 1.40 -31.33 22.12
N GLU A 136 2.06 -30.50 21.31
CA GLU A 136 1.43 -29.85 20.15
C GLU A 136 0.93 -30.89 19.12
N THR A 137 -0.33 -30.73 18.69
CA THR A 137 -1.01 -31.56 17.69
C THR A 137 -1.97 -30.71 16.87
N GLY A 138 -2.28 -31.14 15.64
CA GLY A 138 -3.18 -30.41 14.74
C GLY A 138 -2.43 -29.54 13.73
N THR A 139 -3.17 -28.69 13.02
CA THR A 139 -2.62 -27.84 11.96
C THR A 139 -1.97 -26.59 12.53
N VAL A 140 -0.74 -26.32 12.11
CA VAL A 140 -0.04 -25.05 12.36
C VAL A 140 0.07 -24.31 11.03
N THR A 141 -0.35 -23.04 11.01
CA THR A 141 -0.24 -22.19 9.82
C THR A 141 1.01 -21.34 9.94
N PHE A 142 1.83 -21.33 8.89
CA PHE A 142 3.02 -20.48 8.77
C PHE A 142 2.80 -19.41 7.70
N THR A 143 3.18 -18.18 8.00
CA THR A 143 3.05 -17.04 7.08
C THR A 143 4.44 -16.50 6.78
N LEU A 144 4.84 -16.51 5.51
CA LEU A 144 6.07 -15.87 5.03
C LEU A 144 5.74 -14.48 4.48
N THR A 145 6.33 -13.45 5.08
CA THR A 145 6.25 -12.07 4.62
C THR A 145 7.59 -11.64 4.02
N ALA A 146 7.54 -11.03 2.83
CA ALA A 146 8.70 -10.42 2.18
C ALA A 146 8.48 -8.91 2.03
N ASN A 147 9.37 -8.10 2.61
CA ASN A 147 9.33 -6.64 2.52
C ASN A 147 10.34 -6.16 1.48
N GLY A 148 10.00 -5.20 0.63
CA GLY A 148 10.89 -4.68 -0.43
C GLY A 148 11.86 -3.59 0.02
N ASN A 149 12.88 -3.32 -0.81
CA ASN A 149 13.90 -2.27 -0.58
C ASN A 149 13.44 -0.84 -0.97
N GLY A 150 12.29 -0.70 -1.64
CA GLY A 150 11.78 0.60 -2.04
C GLY A 150 11.14 1.35 -0.87
N SER A 151 11.06 2.68 -0.96
CA SER A 151 10.06 3.48 -0.25
C SER A 151 8.67 3.16 -0.80
N TRP A 152 8.29 1.88 -0.67
CA TRP A 152 7.05 1.27 -1.08
C TRP A 152 5.95 1.91 -0.24
N GLN A 153 5.44 3.04 -0.70
CA GLN A 153 4.08 3.40 -0.36
C GLN A 153 3.20 2.57 -1.30
N PRO A 154 2.48 1.53 -0.80
CA PRO A 154 1.39 0.98 -1.58
C PRO A 154 0.50 2.13 -2.06
N PRO A 155 -0.14 2.02 -3.24
CA PRO A 155 -0.96 3.10 -3.75
C PRO A 155 -1.94 3.50 -2.64
N ALA A 156 -1.98 4.79 -2.28
CA ALA A 156 -2.92 5.26 -1.27
C ALA A 156 -4.30 4.72 -1.64
N ARG A 157 -4.84 3.84 -0.81
CA ARG A 157 -6.20 3.36 -1.01
C ARG A 157 -7.13 4.38 -0.39
N ILE A 158 -8.35 4.43 -0.89
CA ILE A 158 -9.44 5.15 -0.25
C ILE A 158 -10.40 4.08 0.27
N ALA A 159 -10.55 4.02 1.59
CA ALA A 159 -11.65 3.30 2.21
C ALA A 159 -12.90 4.19 2.19
N LYS A 160 -13.98 3.69 1.59
CA LYS A 160 -15.32 4.24 1.72
C LYS A 160 -16.07 3.43 2.76
N VAL A 161 -16.30 4.01 3.93
CA VAL A 161 -17.08 3.37 5.00
C VAL A 161 -18.53 3.80 4.86
N ILE A 162 -19.41 2.85 4.58
CA ILE A 162 -20.85 3.09 4.42
C ILE A 162 -21.51 2.92 5.78
N ILE A 163 -22.17 3.97 6.26
CA ILE A 163 -22.82 4.04 7.58
C ILE A 163 -24.32 4.26 7.41
N SER A 164 -25.10 3.38 8.04
CA SER A 164 -26.56 3.47 8.13
C SER A 164 -27.01 4.52 9.15
N ARG A 165 -28.05 5.27 8.78
CA ARG A 165 -28.69 6.23 9.68
C ARG A 165 -29.60 5.51 10.67
N SER A 166 -29.41 5.76 11.96
CA SER A 166 -30.30 5.27 13.04
C SER A 166 -31.61 6.06 13.15
N GLY A 167 -31.61 7.30 12.65
CA GLY A 167 -32.71 8.25 12.81
C GLY A 167 -32.57 9.13 14.06
N ASP A 168 -31.61 8.84 14.94
CA ASP A 168 -31.22 9.69 16.06
C ASP A 168 -29.86 10.37 15.78
N GLY A 169 -29.86 11.71 15.83
CA GLY A 169 -28.69 12.50 15.47
C GLY A 169 -27.51 12.32 16.43
N LEU A 170 -27.76 12.03 17.71
CA LEU A 170 -26.69 11.80 18.69
C LEU A 170 -26.02 10.45 18.47
N THR A 171 -26.82 9.40 18.27
CA THR A 171 -26.32 8.06 17.93
C THR A 171 -25.55 8.07 16.62
N ASP A 172 -26.05 8.77 15.60
CA ASP A 172 -25.37 8.87 14.30
C ASP A 172 -24.03 9.62 14.41
N ALA A 173 -23.97 10.70 15.21
CA ALA A 173 -22.73 11.43 15.46
C ALA A 173 -21.70 10.59 16.23
N GLN A 174 -22.15 9.81 17.22
CA GLN A 174 -21.28 8.89 17.97
C GLN A 174 -20.69 7.81 17.07
N ARG A 175 -21.51 7.17 16.23
CA ARG A 175 -21.05 6.16 15.26
C ARG A 175 -19.98 6.70 14.32
N VAL A 176 -20.22 7.87 13.73
CA VAL A 176 -19.23 8.54 12.86
C VAL A 176 -17.93 8.83 13.64
N GLY A 177 -18.05 9.29 14.89
CA GLY A 177 -16.88 9.56 15.74
C GLY A 177 -16.09 8.31 16.11
N ASP A 178 -16.75 7.17 16.37
CA ASP A 178 -16.07 5.92 16.69
C ASP A 178 -15.38 5.30 15.48
N VAL A 179 -16.02 5.35 14.30
CA VAL A 179 -15.40 4.97 13.02
C VAL A 179 -14.19 5.85 12.75
N HIS A 180 -14.32 7.18 12.88
CA HIS A 180 -13.19 8.11 12.70
C HIS A 180 -12.03 7.81 13.63
N ARG A 181 -12.30 7.63 14.92
CA ARG A 181 -11.26 7.31 15.91
C ARG A 181 -10.54 6.02 15.58
N LEU A 182 -11.27 4.99 15.14
CA LEU A 182 -10.70 3.70 14.76
C LEU A 182 -9.83 3.83 13.50
N MET A 183 -10.31 4.53 12.47
CA MET A 183 -9.54 4.79 11.25
C MET A 183 -8.24 5.56 11.53
N CYS A 184 -8.29 6.54 12.44
CA CYS A 184 -7.12 7.33 12.82
C CYS A 184 -6.20 6.64 13.85
N SER A 185 -6.57 5.46 14.36
CA SER A 185 -5.79 4.76 15.40
C SER A 185 -4.42 4.27 14.89
N GLN A 186 -4.30 4.05 13.58
CA GLN A 186 -3.06 3.67 12.91
C GLN A 186 -2.81 4.58 11.71
N PRO A 187 -2.14 5.74 11.89
CA PRO A 187 -1.80 6.64 10.79
C PRO A 187 -0.98 5.91 9.71
N GLY A 188 -1.22 6.23 8.44
CA GLY A 188 -0.66 5.45 7.34
C GLY A 188 -0.77 6.12 5.97
N PRO A 189 -0.50 5.38 4.89
CA PRO A 189 -0.52 5.94 3.53
C PRO A 189 -1.94 6.04 2.93
N ASP A 190 -2.93 5.38 3.52
CA ASP A 190 -4.30 5.31 3.00
C ASP A 190 -5.16 6.49 3.49
N ARG A 191 -6.17 6.83 2.69
CA ARG A 191 -7.18 7.85 2.99
C ARG A 191 -8.54 7.19 3.20
N PHE A 192 -9.48 7.95 3.70
CA PHE A 192 -10.85 7.46 3.85
C PHE A 192 -11.89 8.57 3.73
N CYS A 193 -13.10 8.16 3.37
CA CYS A 193 -14.29 8.98 3.46
C CYS A 193 -15.45 8.14 3.99
N PHE A 194 -16.44 8.82 4.59
CA PHE A 194 -17.63 8.16 5.07
C PHE A 194 -18.82 8.48 4.17
N ILE A 195 -19.63 7.48 3.89
CA ILE A 195 -20.87 7.61 3.16
C ILE A 195 -22.00 7.33 4.15
N VAL A 196 -22.71 8.37 4.56
CA VAL A 196 -23.88 8.24 5.43
C VAL A 196 -25.13 8.11 4.56
N MET A 197 -25.78 6.96 4.65
CA MET A 197 -26.98 6.65 3.86
C MET A 197 -28.20 7.38 4.44
N ALA A 198 -28.66 8.44 3.79
CA ALA A 198 -29.89 9.16 4.14
C ALA A 198 -31.04 8.86 3.17
N ARG A 199 -32.29 9.11 3.58
CA ARG A 199 -33.49 8.92 2.74
C ARG A 199 -33.44 9.87 1.54
N GLY A 200 -32.96 9.37 0.40
CA GLY A 200 -32.99 10.06 -0.89
C GLY A 200 -31.62 10.30 -1.51
N ASN A 201 -30.63 10.74 -0.72
CA ASN A 201 -29.26 10.99 -1.19
C ASN A 201 -28.22 10.61 -0.12
N PRO A 202 -27.14 9.88 -0.48
CA PRO A 202 -26.02 9.65 0.43
C PRO A 202 -25.23 10.95 0.68
N LEU A 203 -24.78 11.14 1.91
CA LEU A 203 -23.87 12.23 2.29
C LEU A 203 -22.44 11.69 2.36
N GLN A 204 -21.52 12.28 1.61
CA GLN A 204 -20.09 11.99 1.72
C GLN A 204 -19.41 12.96 2.69
N LEU A 205 -18.65 12.43 3.63
CA LEU A 205 -17.79 13.18 4.54
C LEU A 205 -16.33 12.87 4.20
N ASP A 206 -15.61 13.90 3.76
CA ASP A 206 -14.21 13.79 3.37
C ASP A 206 -13.28 14.28 4.49
N PHE A 207 -12.19 13.55 4.70
CA PHE A 207 -11.18 13.84 5.71
C PHE A 207 -9.83 14.07 5.01
N PRO A 208 -9.62 15.23 4.36
CA PRO A 208 -8.48 15.44 3.46
C PRO A 208 -7.10 15.42 4.16
N ASN A 209 -7.10 15.64 5.48
CA ASN A 209 -5.90 15.72 6.32
C ASN A 209 -5.69 14.47 7.20
N ASP A 210 -6.66 13.57 7.26
CA ASP A 210 -6.58 12.38 8.10
C ASP A 210 -6.14 11.18 7.25
N THR A 211 -5.40 10.27 7.86
CA THR A 211 -4.82 9.11 7.19
C THR A 211 -4.93 7.86 8.03
N THR A 212 -4.82 6.71 7.39
CA THR A 212 -4.92 5.40 8.03
C THR A 212 -4.01 4.38 7.34
N THR A 213 -3.76 3.25 7.99
CA THR A 213 -3.22 2.04 7.40
C THR A 213 -4.35 1.03 7.29
N LEU A 214 -4.79 0.68 6.07
CA LEU A 214 -5.84 -0.34 5.88
C LEU A 214 -5.23 -1.74 5.87
N ASP A 215 -5.20 -2.41 7.02
CA ASP A 215 -4.90 -3.83 7.12
C ASP A 215 -6.18 -4.66 7.38
N ASP A 216 -6.05 -5.99 7.32
CA ASP A 216 -7.19 -6.90 7.51
C ASP A 216 -7.79 -6.77 8.92
N GLU A 217 -6.96 -6.49 9.93
CA GLU A 217 -7.41 -6.32 11.32
C GLU A 217 -8.31 -5.09 11.46
N LEU A 218 -7.89 -3.94 10.94
CA LEU A 218 -8.68 -2.71 10.94
C LEU A 218 -10.00 -2.89 10.19
N ILE A 219 -9.96 -3.56 9.03
CA ILE A 219 -11.17 -3.82 8.22
C ILE A 219 -12.17 -4.69 8.99
N GLU A 220 -11.70 -5.74 9.68
CA GLU A 220 -12.58 -6.57 10.52
C GLU A 220 -13.12 -5.80 11.74
N GLN A 221 -12.31 -4.98 12.39
CA GLN A 221 -12.77 -4.13 13.50
C GLN A 221 -13.84 -3.12 13.05
N LEU A 222 -13.71 -2.53 11.86
CA LEU A 222 -14.71 -1.62 11.30
C LEU A 222 -16.06 -2.32 11.05
N LYS A 223 -16.05 -3.56 10.55
CA LYS A 223 -17.27 -4.35 10.32
C LYS A 223 -18.03 -4.66 11.61
N LEU A 224 -17.35 -4.67 12.75
CA LEU A 224 -17.96 -4.91 14.06
C LEU A 224 -18.60 -3.65 14.66
N LEU A 225 -18.32 -2.45 14.12
CA LEU A 225 -18.90 -1.22 14.65
C LEU A 225 -20.39 -1.09 14.29
N PRO A 226 -21.26 -0.74 15.26
CA PRO A 226 -22.69 -0.67 15.05
C PRO A 226 -23.05 0.40 14.02
N GLY A 227 -23.80 -0.01 13.00
CA GLY A 227 -24.28 0.88 11.94
C GLY A 227 -23.36 0.98 10.72
N VAL A 228 -22.16 0.40 10.76
CA VAL A 228 -21.35 0.21 9.53
C VAL A 228 -22.01 -0.89 8.69
N GLU A 229 -22.43 -0.56 7.48
CA GLU A 229 -23.07 -1.50 6.56
C GLU A 229 -22.03 -2.22 5.69
N SER A 230 -21.00 -1.50 5.25
CA SER A 230 -19.89 -2.07 4.49
C SER A 230 -18.68 -1.15 4.46
N VAL A 231 -17.53 -1.75 4.17
CA VAL A 231 -16.27 -1.05 3.92
C VAL A 231 -15.83 -1.40 2.51
N GLN A 232 -15.79 -0.41 1.61
CA GLN A 232 -15.32 -0.57 0.25
C GLN A 232 -13.92 0.02 0.12
N VAL A 233 -12.96 -0.77 -0.33
CA VAL A 233 -11.59 -0.31 -0.54
C VAL A 233 -11.33 -0.19 -2.03
N SER A 234 -10.94 1.00 -2.47
CA SER A 234 -10.55 1.27 -3.86
C SER A 234 -9.19 1.95 -3.90
N LEU A 235 -8.49 1.83 -5.02
CA LEU A 235 -7.27 2.62 -5.25
C LEU A 235 -7.65 4.10 -5.42
N SER A 236 -6.87 5.02 -4.83
CA SER A 236 -6.97 6.43 -5.22
C SER A 236 -6.50 6.53 -6.67
N LEU A 237 -7.40 6.87 -7.60
CA LEU A 237 -7.05 7.22 -8.98
C LEU A 237 -6.26 8.52 -9.01
#